data_AF-A0A955PGD2-F1
#
_entry.id   AF-A0A955PGD2-F1
#
_cell.length_a   1.000
_cell.length_b   1.000
_cell.length_c   1.000
_cell.angle_alpha   90.00
_cell.angle_beta   90.00
_cell.angle_gamma   90.00
#
_symmetry.space_group_name_H-M   'P 1'
#
loop_
_entity.id
_entity.type
_entity.pdbx_description
1 polymer ?
#
loop_
_entity_poly.entity_id
_entity_poly.type
_entity_poly.pdbx_seq_one_letter_code
_entity_poly.pdbx_strand_id
1 'polypeptide(L)'
;FRFDGQILVIKPGEGPCYRCLFPDPPPEGMVPSCQEAGILGAVAGVLGVLQATEAIKILAEIGQPLVGRLLIFDALGMDFRKVKIPRDPDCAICGEHPTITELTDMELAPCQL
;
A
#
# COMPACT_ATOMS: atom_id res chain seq x y z
N PHE A 1 13.55 2.80 13.88
CA PHE A 1 13.39 1.46 13.28
C PHE A 1 11.92 1.07 13.29
N ARG A 2 11.36 0.82 12.11
CA ARG A 2 10.05 0.20 11.95
C ARG A 2 10.18 -1.33 12.03
N PHE A 3 9.26 -1.95 12.77
CA PHE A 3 9.17 -3.40 12.94
C PHE A 3 7.87 -3.97 12.36
N ASP A 4 7.04 -3.12 11.79
CA ASP A 4 5.81 -3.49 11.12
C ASP A 4 5.88 -3.24 9.61
N GLY A 5 5.02 -3.95 8.89
CA GLY A 5 4.91 -3.91 7.45
C GLY A 5 3.47 -3.99 6.99
N GLN A 6 3.15 -3.39 5.85
CA GLN A 6 1.80 -3.41 5.30
C GLN A 6 1.83 -3.78 3.81
N ILE A 7 0.86 -4.58 3.38
CA ILE A 7 0.67 -4.97 1.98
C ILE A 7 -0.81 -4.99 1.65
N LEU A 8 -1.14 -4.52 0.45
CA LEU A 8 -2.45 -4.65 -0.17
C LEU A 8 -2.29 -4.98 -1.66
N VAL A 9 -3.37 -5.45 -2.29
CA VAL A 9 -3.43 -5.66 -3.75
C VAL A 9 -4.43 -4.67 -4.34
N ILE A 10 -3.98 -3.89 -5.31
CA ILE A 10 -4.83 -3.03 -6.13
C ILE A 10 -5.08 -3.72 -7.47
N LYS A 11 -6.32 -4.17 -7.68
CA LYS A 11 -6.79 -4.71 -8.96
C LYS A 11 -7.78 -3.70 -9.57
N PRO A 12 -7.39 -2.93 -10.60
CA PRO A 12 -8.25 -1.89 -11.18
C PRO A 12 -9.64 -2.43 -11.57
N GLY A 13 -10.69 -1.69 -11.21
CA GLY A 13 -12.09 -2.10 -11.44
C GLY A 13 -12.63 -3.15 -10.47
N GLU A 14 -11.77 -3.83 -9.72
CA GLU A 14 -12.11 -4.90 -8.80
C GLU A 14 -11.67 -4.54 -7.37
N GLY A 15 -12.34 -3.57 -6.75
CA GLY A 15 -12.11 -3.18 -5.34
C GLY A 15 -11.67 -1.73 -5.14
N PRO A 16 -11.21 -1.37 -3.92
CA PRO A 16 -10.70 -0.03 -3.62
C PRO A 16 -9.37 0.22 -4.33
N CYS A 17 -9.13 1.48 -4.73
CA CYS A 17 -7.80 1.92 -5.14
C CYS A 17 -6.99 2.40 -3.92
N TYR A 18 -5.71 2.74 -4.13
CA TYR A 18 -4.86 3.29 -3.06
C TYR A 18 -5.46 4.56 -2.43
N ARG A 19 -6.06 5.44 -3.26
CA ARG A 19 -6.70 6.69 -2.85
C ARG A 19 -7.98 6.48 -2.03
N CYS A 20 -8.63 5.32 -2.12
CA CYS A 20 -9.73 4.99 -1.20
C CYS A 20 -9.22 4.76 0.23
N LEU A 21 -7.99 4.26 0.39
CA LEU A 21 -7.38 4.04 1.70
C LEU A 21 -6.67 5.29 2.23
N PHE A 22 -6.00 6.02 1.34
CA PHE A 22 -5.26 7.24 1.66
C PHE A 22 -5.75 8.38 0.74
N PRO A 23 -6.86 9.06 1.08
CA PRO A 23 -7.49 10.09 0.24
C PRO A 23 -6.59 11.28 -0.04
N ASP A 24 -5.82 11.71 0.94
CA ASP A 24 -4.94 12.87 0.81
C ASP A 24 -3.48 12.46 0.92
N PRO A 25 -2.56 13.12 0.19
CA PRO A 25 -1.14 12.96 0.46
C PRO A 25 -0.84 13.39 1.91
N PRO A 26 0.13 12.77 2.58
CA PRO A 26 0.56 13.22 3.89
C PRO A 26 1.08 14.67 3.80
N PRO A 27 0.86 15.50 4.83
CA PRO A 27 1.47 16.82 4.93
C PRO A 27 3.00 16.79 4.73
N GLU A 28 3.54 17.86 4.19
CA GLU A 28 4.99 18.02 4.04
C GLU A 28 5.71 17.85 5.37
N GLY A 29 6.86 17.16 5.36
CA GLY A 29 7.65 16.87 6.57
C GLY A 29 7.06 15.80 7.50
N MET A 30 5.89 15.23 7.22
CA MET A 30 5.30 14.16 8.05
C MET A 30 5.93 12.77 7.78
N VAL A 31 6.57 12.60 6.62
CA VAL A 31 7.19 11.33 6.24
C VAL A 31 8.71 11.43 6.48
N PRO A 32 9.25 10.71 7.48
CA PRO A 32 10.70 10.68 7.71
C PRO A 32 11.41 10.03 6.51
N SER A 33 12.66 10.43 6.27
CA SER A 33 13.44 9.81 5.21
C SER A 33 13.71 8.32 5.52
N CYS A 34 13.98 7.51 4.50
CA CYS A 34 14.36 6.09 4.69
C CYS A 34 15.59 5.93 5.58
N GLN A 35 16.52 6.90 5.54
CA GLN A 35 17.73 6.94 6.36
C GLN A 35 17.41 7.28 7.84
N GLU A 36 16.42 8.13 8.08
CA GLU A 36 15.98 8.53 9.43
C GLU A 36 15.09 7.48 10.11
N ALA A 37 14.18 6.85 9.35
CA ALA A 37 13.21 5.91 9.90
C ALA A 37 13.84 4.55 10.27
N GLY A 38 14.69 4.03 9.38
CA GLY A 38 15.25 2.67 9.43
C GLY A 38 14.19 1.57 9.36
N ILE A 39 14.40 0.53 8.56
CA ILE A 39 13.54 -0.66 8.49
C ILE A 39 14.36 -1.91 8.78
N LEU A 40 13.82 -2.83 9.57
CA LEU A 40 14.45 -4.12 9.76
C LEU A 40 14.42 -4.90 8.44
N GLY A 41 15.60 -5.31 7.92
CA GLY A 41 15.69 -5.99 6.62
C GLY A 41 14.84 -7.27 6.53
N ALA A 42 14.65 -7.98 7.65
CA ALA A 42 13.76 -9.13 7.73
C ALA A 42 12.29 -8.76 7.46
N VAL A 43 11.81 -7.59 7.94
CA VAL A 43 10.45 -7.09 7.65
C VAL A 43 10.29 -6.83 6.16
N ALA A 44 11.26 -6.13 5.55
CA ALA A 44 11.25 -5.87 4.11
C ALA A 44 11.27 -7.18 3.30
N GLY A 45 12.08 -8.16 3.71
CA GLY A 45 12.13 -9.49 3.08
C GLY A 45 10.81 -10.25 3.15
N VAL A 46 10.15 -10.26 4.32
CA VAL A 46 8.82 -10.87 4.50
C VAL A 46 7.79 -10.20 3.60
N LEU A 47 7.73 -8.86 3.59
CA LEU A 47 6.80 -8.14 2.72
C LEU A 47 7.05 -8.42 1.24
N GLY A 48 8.30 -8.49 0.81
CA GLY A 48 8.64 -8.81 -0.58
C GLY A 48 8.17 -10.20 -1.00
N VAL A 49 8.33 -11.21 -0.14
CA VAL A 49 7.82 -12.57 -0.39
C VAL A 49 6.30 -12.58 -0.44
N LEU A 50 5.62 -11.82 0.42
CA LEU A 50 4.17 -11.69 0.40
C LEU A 50 3.69 -11.03 -0.89
N GLN A 51 4.36 -9.97 -1.35
CA GLN A 51 4.07 -9.30 -2.63
C GLN A 51 4.24 -10.26 -3.82
N ALA A 52 5.34 -11.01 -3.87
CA ALA A 52 5.56 -12.02 -4.90
C ALA A 52 4.46 -13.10 -4.88
N THR A 53 4.05 -13.54 -3.68
CA THR A 53 2.99 -14.52 -3.51
C THR A 53 1.64 -14.00 -4.04
N GLU A 54 1.28 -12.74 -3.75
CA GLU A 54 0.07 -12.12 -4.30
C GLU A 54 0.13 -11.98 -5.83
N ALA A 55 1.29 -11.61 -6.38
CA ALA A 55 1.48 -11.54 -7.83
C ALA A 55 1.31 -12.90 -8.50
N ILE A 56 1.90 -13.97 -7.94
CA ILE A 56 1.75 -15.35 -8.44
C ILE A 56 0.27 -15.77 -8.41
N LYS A 57 -0.45 -15.50 -7.32
CA LYS A 57 -1.89 -15.81 -7.24
C LYS A 57 -2.70 -15.14 -8.35
N ILE A 58 -2.39 -13.88 -8.66
CA ILE A 58 -3.08 -13.13 -9.71
C ILE A 58 -2.74 -13.74 -11.08
N LEU A 59 -1.45 -13.95 -11.38
CA LEU A 59 -0.99 -14.44 -12.68
C LEU A 59 -1.43 -15.87 -12.99
N ALA A 60 -1.47 -16.73 -11.97
CA ALA A 60 -1.91 -18.11 -12.12
C ALA A 60 -3.42 -18.29 -11.90
N GLU A 61 -4.15 -17.21 -11.60
CA GLU A 61 -5.59 -17.23 -11.29
C GLU A 61 -5.96 -18.22 -10.17
N ILE A 62 -5.13 -18.30 -9.12
CA ILE A 62 -5.31 -19.23 -7.99
C ILE A 62 -5.55 -18.52 -6.66
N GLY A 63 -6.33 -19.17 -5.80
CA GLY A 63 -6.61 -18.69 -4.46
C GLY A 63 -7.41 -17.38 -4.45
N GLN A 64 -7.25 -16.61 -3.37
CA GLN A 64 -7.94 -15.33 -3.19
C GLN A 64 -6.90 -14.23 -2.91
N PRO A 65 -6.66 -13.32 -3.87
CA PRO A 65 -5.77 -12.17 -3.65
C PRO A 65 -6.27 -11.23 -2.53
N LEU A 66 -5.37 -10.43 -1.96
CA LEU A 66 -5.67 -9.45 -0.91
C LEU A 66 -6.48 -8.23 -1.38
N VAL A 67 -7.16 -8.32 -2.52
CA VAL A 67 -8.08 -7.29 -3.01
C VAL A 67 -9.08 -6.91 -1.91
N GLY A 68 -9.21 -5.61 -1.63
CA GLY A 68 -10.08 -5.07 -0.59
C GLY A 68 -9.63 -5.33 0.85
N ARG A 69 -8.38 -5.75 1.07
CA ARG A 69 -7.84 -6.09 2.40
C ARG A 69 -6.42 -5.55 2.58
N LEU A 70 -6.17 -4.84 3.68
CA LEU A 70 -4.83 -4.51 4.15
C LEU A 70 -4.33 -5.65 5.04
N LEU A 71 -3.20 -6.26 4.70
CA LEU A 71 -2.48 -7.15 5.60
C LEU A 71 -1.39 -6.36 6.31
N ILE A 72 -1.39 -6.42 7.64
CA ILE A 72 -0.42 -5.78 8.52
C ILE A 72 0.38 -6.90 9.18
N PHE A 73 1.69 -6.85 9.06
CA PHE A 73 2.65 -7.73 9.70
C PHE A 73 3.32 -6.99 10.85
N ASP A 74 3.25 -7.54 12.06
CA ASP A 74 4.01 -7.08 13.23
C ASP A 74 5.14 -8.08 13.50
N ALA A 75 6.40 -7.68 13.31
CA ALA A 75 7.54 -8.56 13.51
C ALA A 75 7.97 -8.74 14.97
N LEU A 76 7.53 -7.86 15.89
CA LEU A 76 7.81 -8.03 17.31
C LEU A 76 6.88 -9.08 17.92
N GLY A 77 5.59 -9.03 17.56
CA GLY A 77 4.59 -10.02 17.94
C GLY A 77 4.60 -11.29 17.08
N MET A 78 5.18 -11.22 15.87
CA MET A 78 5.06 -12.24 14.83
C MET A 78 3.61 -12.49 14.39
N ASP A 79 2.83 -11.41 14.33
CA ASP A 79 1.39 -11.46 14.07
C ASP A 79 1.02 -10.90 12.69
N PHE A 80 -0.04 -11.47 12.12
CA PHE A 80 -0.66 -10.99 10.89
C PHE A 80 -2.10 -10.56 11.14
N ARG A 81 -2.40 -9.28 10.87
CA ARG A 81 -3.75 -8.73 10.99
C ARG A 81 -4.27 -8.31 9.62
N LYS A 82 -5.50 -8.73 9.29
CA LYS A 82 -6.20 -8.30 8.07
C LYS A 82 -7.27 -7.27 8.43
N VAL A 83 -7.28 -6.14 7.73
CA VAL A 83 -8.29 -5.09 7.84
C VAL A 83 -9.00 -4.97 6.50
N LYS A 84 -10.34 -4.93 6.49
CA LYS A 84 -11.10 -4.70 5.27
C LYS A 84 -10.99 -3.25 4.84
N ILE A 85 -10.77 -3.01 3.56
CA ILE A 85 -10.77 -1.70 2.95
C ILE A 85 -12.00 -1.62 2.03
N PRO A 86 -13.01 -0.79 2.34
CA PRO A 86 -14.11 -0.56 1.43
C PRO A 86 -13.68 0.33 0.26
N ARG A 87 -14.30 0.15 -0.90
CA ARG A 87 -14.24 1.17 -1.97
C ARG A 87 -15.04 2.37 -1.50
N ASP A 88 -14.46 3.55 -1.69
CA ASP A 88 -15.11 4.82 -1.43
C ASP A 88 -15.85 5.29 -2.70
N PRO A 89 -17.19 5.47 -2.67
CA PRO A 89 -17.96 6.00 -3.80
C PRO A 89 -17.54 7.42 -4.21
N ASP A 90 -17.02 8.22 -3.27
CA ASP A 90 -16.58 9.60 -3.51
C ASP A 90 -15.08 9.70 -3.79
N CYS A 91 -14.41 8.57 -4.01
CA CYS A 91 -12.97 8.53 -4.29
C CYS A 91 -12.61 9.39 -5.51
N ALA A 92 -11.66 10.31 -5.34
CA ALA A 92 -11.20 11.22 -6.38
C ALA A 92 -10.66 10.54 -7.65
N ILE A 93 -10.31 9.24 -7.60
CA ILE A 93 -9.80 8.47 -8.75
C ILE A 93 -10.80 7.44 -9.27
N CYS A 94 -11.40 6.63 -8.39
CA CYS A 94 -12.25 5.50 -8.80
C CYS A 94 -13.67 5.59 -8.25
N GLY A 95 -14.10 6.76 -7.78
CA GLY A 95 -15.47 7.03 -7.37
C GLY A 95 -16.42 7.21 -8.56
N GLU A 96 -17.67 7.57 -8.28
CA GLU A 96 -18.69 7.82 -9.31
C GLU A 96 -18.45 9.12 -10.07
N HIS A 97 -17.80 10.08 -9.41
CA HIS A 97 -17.46 11.40 -9.95
C HIS A 97 -15.96 11.71 -9.75
N PRO A 98 -15.05 11.07 -10.52
CA PRO A 98 -13.61 11.25 -10.35
C PRO A 98 -13.19 12.69 -10.67
N THR A 99 -12.33 13.24 -9.83
CA THR A 99 -11.78 14.61 -9.96
C THR A 99 -10.31 14.61 -10.34
N ILE A 100 -9.59 13.51 -10.11
CA ILE A 100 -8.21 13.30 -10.55
C ILE A 100 -8.25 12.44 -11.81
N THR A 101 -8.07 13.07 -12.97
CA THR A 101 -8.13 12.42 -14.29
C THR A 101 -6.79 12.36 -15.01
N GLU A 102 -5.80 13.10 -14.51
CA GLU A 102 -4.47 13.20 -15.10
C GLU A 102 -3.41 13.01 -14.02
N LEU A 103 -2.23 12.53 -14.43
CA LEU A 103 -1.06 12.44 -13.56
C LEU A 103 -0.38 13.81 -13.54
N THR A 104 -0.14 14.32 -12.35
CA THR A 104 0.71 15.51 -12.16
C THR A 104 2.02 15.05 -11.54
N ASP A 105 3.12 15.38 -12.20
CA ASP A 105 4.44 15.11 -11.64
C ASP A 105 4.68 16.09 -10.48
N MET A 106 4.82 15.54 -9.28
CA MET A 106 5.34 16.27 -8.15
C MET A 106 6.87 16.23 -8.25
N GLU A 107 7.53 17.39 -8.33
CA GLU A 107 8.98 17.47 -8.20
C GLU A 107 9.37 17.01 -6.78
N LEU A 108 9.70 15.73 -6.65
CA LEU A 108 10.32 15.20 -5.44
C LEU A 108 11.75 15.74 -5.41
N ALA A 109 12.10 16.49 -4.36
CA ALA A 109 13.48 16.87 -4.12
C ALA A 109 14.35 15.60 -4.16
N PRO A 110 15.44 15.58 -4.94
CA PRO A 110 16.27 14.39 -5.07
C PRO A 110 16.74 13.94 -3.69
N CYS A 111 16.73 12.63 -3.44
CA CYS A 111 17.37 12.04 -2.26
C CYS A 111 18.80 12.57 -2.19
N GLN A 112 19.09 13.43 -1.21
CA GLN A 112 20.44 13.83 -0.89
C GLN A 112 21.14 12.60 -0.32
N LEU A 113 22.03 12.01 -1.13
CA LEU A 113 22.96 10.96 -0.71
C LEU A 113 24.11 11.58 0.09
#